data_AF-A0A434A3Q5-F1
#
_entry.id   AF-A0A434A3Q5-F1
#
_cell.length_a   1.000
_cell.length_b   1.000
_cell.length_c   1.000
_cell.angle_alpha   90.00
_cell.angle_beta   90.00
_cell.angle_gamma   90.00
#
_symmetry.space_group_name_H-M   'P 1'
#
loop_
_entity.id
_entity.type
_entity.pdbx_description
1 polymer ?
#
loop_
_entity_poly.entity_id
_entity_poly.type
_entity_poly.pdbx_seq_one_letter_code
_entity_poly.pdbx_strand_id
1 'polypeptide(L)'
;MRKTILSLAILSILFAGSYLFYDFKINKTKKEYFKPLRPKDFDPKAFIQLFTERYKEDSKLNFVTMTGEFPDNWVKPQDVEYLISIMYSKQKCCGYMNIFSSNMLTDNAEVGGFAIIFLNSYISKTKINLGLNSNPKTDIESIKKIEKWHQQI
;
A
#
# COMPACT_ATOMS: atom_id res chain seq x y z
N MET A 1 -44.98 47.13 8.25
CA MET A 1 -44.49 45.86 8.83
C MET A 1 -44.32 44.73 7.82
N ARG A 2 -45.27 44.48 6.90
CA ARG A 2 -45.16 43.36 5.95
C ARG A 2 -43.97 43.46 4.97
N LYS A 3 -43.64 44.67 4.50
CA LYS A 3 -42.52 44.94 3.58
C LYS A 3 -41.13 44.79 4.26
N THR A 4 -41.02 45.18 5.53
CA THR A 4 -39.77 45.04 6.30
C THR A 4 -39.45 43.59 6.62
N ILE A 5 -40.45 42.77 6.96
CA ILE A 5 -40.27 41.32 7.20
C ILE A 5 -39.83 40.61 5.92
N LEU A 6 -40.42 40.95 4.77
CA LEU A 6 -40.04 40.37 3.48
C LEU A 6 -38.60 40.72 3.10
N SER A 7 -38.18 41.97 3.31
CA SER A 7 -36.80 42.40 3.05
C SER A 7 -35.77 41.67 3.91
N LEU A 8 -36.11 41.41 5.19
CA LEU A 8 -35.25 40.65 6.11
C LEU A 8 -35.13 39.18 5.71
N ALA A 9 -36.22 38.57 5.24
CA ALA A 9 -36.22 37.19 4.76
C ALA A 9 -35.37 37.02 3.48
N ILE A 10 -35.37 38.01 2.58
CA ILE A 10 -34.53 37.97 1.37
C ILE A 10 -33.05 38.10 1.75
N LEU A 11 -32.71 39.00 2.68
CA LEU A 11 -31.33 39.15 3.17
C LEU A 11 -30.82 37.86 3.79
N SER A 12 -31.62 37.20 4.64
CA SER A 12 -31.20 35.96 5.32
C SER A 12 -30.95 34.81 4.34
N ILE A 13 -31.76 34.69 3.28
CA ILE A 13 -31.55 33.70 2.22
C ILE A 13 -30.24 33.97 1.46
N LEU A 14 -29.93 35.23 1.16
CA LEU A 14 -28.68 35.59 0.48
C LEU A 14 -27.45 35.30 1.35
N PHE A 15 -27.51 35.63 2.65
CA PHE A 15 -26.42 35.32 3.58
C PHE A 15 -26.25 33.81 3.78
N ALA A 16 -27.33 33.06 3.99
CA ALA A 16 -27.27 31.61 4.13
C ALA A 16 -26.76 30.92 2.85
N GLY A 17 -27.24 31.34 1.68
CA GLY A 17 -26.78 30.82 0.40
C GLY A 17 -25.30 31.08 0.16
N SER A 18 -24.82 32.28 0.46
CA SER A 18 -23.39 32.64 0.33
C SER A 18 -22.49 31.85 1.28
N TYR A 19 -22.94 31.61 2.52
CA TYR A 19 -22.24 30.82 3.51
C TYR A 19 -22.13 29.34 3.09
N LEU A 20 -23.26 28.75 2.65
CA LEU A 20 -23.27 27.37 2.15
C LEU A 20 -22.41 27.20 0.89
N PHE A 21 -22.39 28.19 0.00
CA PHE A 21 -21.55 28.14 -1.20
C PHE A 21 -20.06 28.29 -0.87
N TYR A 22 -19.72 29.11 0.12
CA TYR A 22 -18.36 29.28 0.61
C TYR A 22 -17.85 28.01 1.31
N ASP A 23 -18.64 27.40 2.19
CA ASP A 23 -18.30 26.14 2.86
C ASP A 23 -18.17 24.97 1.86
N PHE A 24 -19.09 24.88 0.89
CA PHE A 24 -18.98 23.90 -0.19
C PHE A 24 -17.69 24.07 -1.01
N LYS A 25 -17.31 25.32 -1.33
CA LYS A 25 -16.07 25.60 -2.08
C LYS A 25 -14.83 25.27 -1.27
N ILE A 26 -14.78 25.62 0.02
CA ILE A 26 -13.63 25.30 0.89
C ILE A 26 -13.50 23.79 1.11
N ASN A 27 -14.60 23.09 1.41
CA ASN A 27 -14.57 21.64 1.62
C ASN A 27 -14.19 20.87 0.34
N LYS A 28 -14.54 21.37 -0.84
CA LYS A 28 -14.10 20.76 -2.11
C LYS A 28 -12.62 21.02 -2.44
N THR A 29 -12.02 22.07 -1.86
CA THR A 29 -10.63 22.46 -2.13
C THR A 29 -9.63 21.74 -1.21
N LYS A 30 -10.07 21.18 -0.07
CA LYS A 30 -9.30 20.19 0.70
C LYS A 30 -9.35 18.78 0.09
N LYS A 31 -9.20 18.68 -1.24
CA LYS A 31 -8.70 17.43 -1.82
C LYS A 31 -7.21 17.39 -1.51
N GLU A 32 -6.85 16.81 -0.35
CA GLU A 32 -5.51 16.25 -0.22
C GLU A 32 -5.27 15.40 -1.46
N TYR A 33 -4.35 15.85 -2.32
CA TYR A 33 -3.97 15.09 -3.49
C TYR A 33 -3.42 13.76 -2.98
N PHE A 34 -4.22 12.70 -3.10
CA PHE A 34 -3.82 11.36 -2.71
C PHE A 34 -2.60 10.98 -3.54
N LYS A 35 -1.41 11.12 -2.95
CA LYS A 35 -0.17 10.72 -3.59
C LYS A 35 -0.21 9.19 -3.69
N PRO A 36 -0.19 8.62 -4.90
CA PRO A 36 -0.18 7.17 -5.04
C PRO A 36 1.05 6.59 -4.36
N LEU A 37 0.87 5.47 -3.65
CA LEU A 37 1.98 4.74 -3.04
C LEU A 37 2.88 4.19 -4.14
N ARG A 38 4.20 4.24 -3.93
CA ARG A 38 5.19 3.68 -4.86
C ARG A 38 6.17 2.83 -4.09
N PRO A 39 6.62 1.68 -4.62
CA PRO A 39 7.60 0.84 -3.92
C PRO A 39 8.88 1.59 -3.52
N LYS A 40 9.34 2.52 -4.36
CA LYS A 40 10.54 3.34 -4.10
C LYS A 40 10.45 4.26 -2.87
N ASP A 41 9.25 4.50 -2.35
CA ASP A 41 9.04 5.33 -1.16
C ASP A 41 9.22 4.51 0.14
N PHE A 42 9.57 3.22 0.04
CA PHE A 42 9.74 2.29 1.16
C PHE A 42 11.06 1.53 1.07
N ASP A 43 11.57 1.09 2.21
CA ASP A 43 12.51 -0.02 2.31
C ASP A 43 11.73 -1.35 2.48
N PRO A 44 12.39 -2.52 2.41
CA PRO A 44 11.71 -3.82 2.54
C PRO A 44 10.90 -3.98 3.83
N LYS A 45 11.41 -3.46 4.96
CA LYS A 45 10.74 -3.57 6.26
C LYS A 45 9.48 -2.71 6.32
N ALA A 46 9.57 -1.45 5.91
CA ALA A 46 8.45 -0.53 5.84
C ALA A 46 7.38 -1.00 4.84
N PHE A 47 7.79 -1.62 3.73
CA PHE A 47 6.87 -2.23 2.77
C PHE A 47 6.05 -3.36 3.41
N ILE A 48 6.72 -4.33 4.05
CA ILE A 48 6.05 -5.47 4.69
C ILE A 48 5.17 -5.00 5.85
N GLN A 49 5.65 -4.03 6.64
CA GLN A 49 4.88 -3.44 7.74
C GLN A 49 3.58 -2.81 7.22
N LEU A 50 3.64 -1.97 6.18
CA LEU A 50 2.46 -1.37 5.56
C LEU A 50 1.43 -2.43 5.13
N PHE A 51 1.90 -3.52 4.53
CA PHE A 51 1.04 -4.60 4.03
C PHE A 51 0.43 -5.43 5.16
N THR A 52 1.12 -5.49 6.29
CA THR A 52 0.66 -6.18 7.50
C THR A 52 -0.36 -5.32 8.25
N GLU A 53 -0.09 -4.02 8.42
CA GLU A 53 -0.97 -3.08 9.14
C GLU A 53 -2.29 -2.83 8.41
N ARG A 54 -2.29 -2.87 7.08
CA ARG A 54 -3.51 -2.69 6.26
C ARG A 54 -4.35 -3.94 6.13
N TYR A 55 -3.83 -5.09 6.55
CA TYR A 55 -4.54 -6.35 6.51
C TYR A 55 -5.75 -6.33 7.44
N LYS A 56 -6.89 -6.84 6.95
CA LYS A 56 -8.12 -7.00 7.71
C LYS A 56 -8.62 -8.43 7.55
N GLU A 57 -8.68 -9.17 8.64
CA GLU A 57 -9.05 -10.59 8.63
C GLU A 57 -10.44 -10.85 8.00
N ASP A 58 -11.42 -10.00 8.32
CA ASP A 58 -12.78 -10.10 7.82
C ASP A 58 -12.96 -9.55 6.39
N SER A 59 -11.92 -8.96 5.80
CA SER A 59 -12.00 -8.44 4.43
C SER A 59 -11.82 -9.54 3.40
N LYS A 60 -12.74 -9.59 2.42
CA LYS A 60 -12.58 -10.44 1.23
C LYS A 60 -11.51 -9.94 0.27
N LEU A 61 -11.11 -8.67 0.40
CA LEU A 61 -10.13 -8.01 -0.46
C LEU A 61 -9.04 -7.39 0.42
N ASN A 62 -7.87 -8.02 0.45
CA ASN A 62 -6.71 -7.55 1.18
C ASN A 62 -5.58 -7.28 0.19
N PHE A 63 -5.51 -6.06 -0.34
CA PHE A 63 -4.42 -5.64 -1.20
C PHE A 63 -4.03 -4.19 -0.93
N VAL A 64 -2.77 -3.87 -1.20
CA VAL A 64 -2.26 -2.50 -1.25
C VAL A 64 -2.02 -2.14 -2.70
N THR A 65 -2.72 -1.11 -3.17
CA THR A 65 -2.54 -0.58 -4.53
C THR A 65 -1.35 0.36 -4.57
N MET A 66 -0.43 0.10 -5.49
CA MET A 66 0.76 0.92 -5.72
C MET A 66 0.95 1.24 -7.22
N THR A 67 1.74 2.27 -7.51
CA THR A 67 2.13 2.64 -8.88
C THR A 67 3.65 2.65 -9.04
N GLY A 68 4.10 2.58 -10.29
CA GLY A 68 5.51 2.51 -10.65
C GLY A 68 6.14 1.15 -10.38
N GLU A 69 7.46 1.11 -10.49
CA GLU A 69 8.27 -0.10 -10.36
C GLU A 69 9.14 -0.04 -9.11
N PHE A 70 9.61 -1.20 -8.66
CA PHE A 70 10.67 -1.29 -7.66
C PHE A 70 11.96 -0.69 -8.24
N PRO A 71 12.76 0.06 -7.44
CA PRO A 71 14.10 0.48 -7.86
C PRO A 71 15.02 -0.71 -8.16
N ASP A 72 16.08 -0.48 -8.93
CA ASP A 72 17.16 -1.44 -9.08
C ASP A 72 17.94 -1.55 -7.76
N ASN A 73 18.40 -2.77 -7.43
CA ASN A 73 19.09 -3.07 -6.18
C ASN A 73 18.31 -2.55 -4.95
N TRP A 74 16.98 -2.69 -4.94
CA TRP A 74 16.14 -2.10 -3.91
C TRP A 74 16.45 -2.63 -2.52
N VAL A 75 16.66 -3.94 -2.38
CA VAL A 75 17.10 -4.59 -1.13
C VAL A 75 18.58 -4.29 -0.90
N LYS A 76 18.92 -3.84 0.30
CA LYS A 76 20.29 -3.49 0.70
C LYS A 76 20.85 -4.51 1.70
N PRO A 77 22.19 -4.59 1.89
CA PRO A 77 22.80 -5.52 2.83
C PRO A 77 22.21 -5.44 4.25
N GLN A 78 21.89 -4.24 4.74
CA GLN A 78 21.29 -4.06 6.06
C GLN A 78 19.87 -4.64 6.21
N ASP A 79 19.18 -4.92 5.10
CA ASP A 79 17.82 -5.49 5.13
C ASP A 79 17.84 -7.02 5.24
N VAL A 80 18.96 -7.66 4.90
CA VAL A 80 19.06 -9.12 4.75
C VAL A 80 18.72 -9.84 6.06
N GLU A 81 19.32 -9.44 7.18
CA GLU A 81 19.07 -10.09 8.48
C GLU A 81 17.61 -9.99 8.90
N TYR A 82 16.97 -8.85 8.67
CA TYR A 82 15.54 -8.69 8.92
C TYR A 82 14.73 -9.65 8.05
N LEU A 83 15.00 -9.71 6.75
CA LEU A 83 14.27 -10.58 5.83
C LEU A 83 14.45 -12.07 6.16
N ILE A 84 15.68 -12.49 6.51
CA ILE A 84 15.98 -13.86 6.97
C ILE A 84 15.15 -14.19 8.22
N SER A 85 15.04 -13.25 9.17
CA SER A 85 14.30 -13.48 10.42
C SER A 85 12.79 -13.71 10.23
N ILE A 86 12.23 -13.30 9.09
CA ILE A 86 10.79 -13.38 8.82
C ILE A 86 10.41 -14.31 7.65
N MET A 87 11.37 -14.90 6.94
CA MET A 87 11.08 -15.69 5.72
C MET A 87 10.22 -16.94 5.99
N TYR A 88 10.21 -17.44 7.23
CA TYR A 88 9.34 -18.54 7.68
C TYR A 88 7.93 -18.09 8.09
N SER A 89 7.65 -16.79 8.15
CA SER A 89 6.40 -16.27 8.69
C SER A 89 5.21 -16.56 7.78
N LYS A 90 4.29 -17.38 8.27
CA LYS A 90 2.97 -17.61 7.65
C LYS A 90 1.93 -16.57 8.05
N GLN A 91 2.34 -15.47 8.68
CA GLN A 91 1.43 -14.38 9.03
C GLN A 91 0.79 -13.82 7.75
N LYS A 92 -0.55 -13.77 7.73
CA LYS A 92 -1.29 -13.21 6.60
C LYS A 92 -1.07 -11.70 6.53
N CYS A 93 -0.95 -11.18 5.31
CA CYS A 93 -0.87 -9.75 5.03
C CYS A 93 -1.60 -9.43 3.70
N CYS A 94 -1.70 -8.15 3.37
CA CYS A 94 -2.24 -7.73 2.07
C CYS A 94 -1.38 -8.24 0.90
N GLY A 95 -2.02 -8.47 -0.24
CA GLY A 95 -1.37 -8.63 -1.54
C GLY A 95 -0.85 -7.32 -2.12
N TYR A 96 0.02 -7.43 -3.12
CA TYR A 96 0.43 -6.31 -3.95
C TYR A 96 -0.50 -6.20 -5.16
N MET A 97 -0.98 -4.99 -5.46
CA MET A 97 -1.71 -4.72 -6.70
C MET A 97 -1.16 -3.46 -7.37
N ASN A 98 -0.76 -3.58 -8.62
CA ASN A 98 -0.45 -2.42 -9.44
C ASN A 98 -1.74 -1.68 -9.81
N ILE A 99 -1.70 -0.35 -9.89
CA ILE A 99 -2.85 0.48 -10.30
C ILE A 99 -3.40 0.11 -11.70
N PHE A 100 -2.58 -0.47 -12.57
CA PHE A 100 -2.98 -0.94 -13.90
C PHE A 100 -3.51 -2.38 -13.91
N SER A 101 -3.65 -3.03 -12.76
CA SER A 101 -4.23 -4.37 -12.70
C SER A 101 -5.72 -4.35 -13.04
N SER A 102 -6.15 -5.21 -13.98
CA SER A 102 -7.57 -5.47 -14.26
C SER A 102 -8.16 -6.55 -13.37
N ASN A 103 -7.32 -7.32 -12.67
CA ASN A 103 -7.71 -8.51 -11.91
C ASN A 103 -7.46 -8.30 -10.42
N MET A 104 -8.42 -8.71 -9.59
CA MET A 104 -8.31 -8.71 -8.13
C MET A 104 -8.20 -10.15 -7.64
N LEU A 105 -7.06 -10.50 -7.03
CA LEU A 105 -6.91 -11.77 -6.35
C LEU A 105 -7.59 -11.71 -4.98
N THR A 106 -8.30 -12.78 -4.62
CA THR A 106 -9.04 -12.90 -3.35
C THR A 106 -8.24 -13.57 -2.25
N ASP A 107 -7.14 -14.25 -2.60
CA ASP A 107 -6.26 -14.85 -1.61
C ASP A 107 -5.45 -13.79 -0.86
N ASN A 108 -4.93 -14.16 0.30
CA ASN A 108 -4.05 -13.29 1.08
C ASN A 108 -2.58 -13.62 0.80
N ALA A 109 -1.70 -12.64 0.88
CA ALA A 109 -0.27 -12.89 0.91
C ALA A 109 0.18 -13.37 2.30
N GLU A 110 1.41 -13.85 2.38
CA GLU A 110 2.12 -14.16 3.63
C GLU A 110 3.39 -13.31 3.74
N VAL A 111 3.70 -12.87 4.95
CA VAL A 111 4.89 -12.07 5.25
C VAL A 111 6.17 -12.76 4.74
N GLY A 112 6.30 -14.07 4.98
CA GLY A 112 7.42 -14.87 4.51
C GLY A 112 7.53 -14.93 2.98
N GLY A 113 6.40 -14.92 2.27
CA GLY A 113 6.38 -14.90 0.80
C GLY A 113 7.03 -13.65 0.22
N PHE A 114 6.76 -12.47 0.79
CA PHE A 114 7.45 -11.24 0.37
C PHE A 114 8.94 -11.29 0.70
N ALA A 115 9.29 -11.74 1.91
CA ALA A 115 10.68 -11.83 2.33
C ALA A 115 11.51 -12.74 1.39
N ILE A 116 10.96 -13.90 1.00
CA ILE A 116 11.58 -14.82 0.04
C ILE A 116 11.81 -14.13 -1.30
N ILE A 117 10.82 -13.41 -1.85
CA ILE A 117 10.98 -12.69 -3.12
C ILE A 117 12.08 -11.64 -3.02
N PHE A 118 12.10 -10.87 -1.93
CA PHE A 118 13.08 -9.81 -1.72
C PHE A 118 14.50 -10.39 -1.58
N LEU A 119 14.66 -11.44 -0.78
CA LEU A 119 15.94 -12.15 -0.64
C LEU A 119 16.43 -12.74 -1.97
N ASN A 120 15.54 -13.41 -2.72
CA ASN A 120 15.91 -13.95 -4.04
C ASN A 120 16.35 -12.85 -5.01
N SER A 121 15.70 -11.68 -4.99
CA SER A 121 16.12 -10.54 -5.80
C SER A 121 17.52 -10.04 -5.42
N TYR A 122 17.83 -10.00 -4.13
CA TYR A 122 19.15 -9.61 -3.61
C TYR A 122 20.24 -10.61 -4.02
N ILE A 123 19.98 -11.91 -3.81
CA ILE A 123 20.91 -13.01 -4.13
C ILE A 123 21.22 -13.05 -5.63
N SER A 124 20.19 -12.95 -6.45
CA SER A 124 20.32 -13.02 -7.92
C SER A 124 20.73 -11.70 -8.57
N LYS A 125 20.82 -10.60 -7.80
CA LYS A 125 21.06 -9.24 -8.30
C LYS A 125 20.05 -8.84 -9.38
N THR A 126 18.78 -9.21 -9.17
CA THR A 126 17.68 -8.90 -10.10
C THR A 126 16.72 -7.87 -9.51
N LYS A 127 16.03 -7.16 -10.40
CA LYS A 127 14.96 -6.24 -10.03
C LYS A 127 13.74 -7.02 -9.53
N ILE A 128 13.13 -6.57 -8.45
CA ILE A 128 11.89 -7.17 -7.95
C ILE A 128 10.78 -6.96 -8.97
N ASN A 129 10.08 -8.05 -9.29
CA ASN A 129 8.92 -8.03 -10.16
C ASN A 129 7.76 -8.79 -9.49
N LEU A 130 6.73 -8.05 -9.09
CA LEU A 130 5.48 -8.60 -8.54
C LEU A 130 4.35 -8.64 -9.59
N GLY A 131 4.66 -8.38 -10.87
CA GLY A 131 3.67 -8.29 -11.94
C GLY A 131 2.64 -7.19 -11.72
N LEU A 132 1.42 -7.42 -12.21
CA LEU A 132 0.28 -6.52 -11.98
C LEU A 132 -0.45 -6.82 -10.67
N ASN A 133 -0.42 -8.07 -10.20
CA ASN A 133 -1.03 -8.49 -8.95
C ASN A 133 -0.26 -9.69 -8.38
N SER A 134 0.00 -9.72 -7.07
CA SER A 134 0.75 -10.79 -6.43
C SER A 134 0.33 -11.01 -4.98
N ASN A 135 0.13 -12.28 -4.63
CA ASN A 135 -0.09 -12.77 -3.27
C ASN A 135 0.98 -13.81 -2.89
N PRO A 136 2.22 -13.38 -2.59
CA PRO A 136 3.31 -14.29 -2.30
C PRO A 136 3.01 -15.21 -1.12
N LYS A 137 3.45 -16.47 -1.22
CA LYS A 137 3.30 -17.49 -0.18
C LYS A 137 4.66 -17.95 0.31
N THR A 138 4.69 -18.38 1.56
CA THR A 138 5.88 -19.01 2.14
C THR A 138 6.18 -20.31 1.39
N ASP A 139 7.41 -20.47 0.92
CA ASP A 139 7.85 -21.66 0.18
C ASP A 139 9.10 -22.27 0.84
N ILE A 140 8.93 -23.47 1.40
CA ILE A 140 9.97 -24.16 2.17
C ILE A 140 11.20 -24.48 1.31
N GLU A 141 11.01 -24.81 0.03
CA GLU A 141 12.12 -25.14 -0.86
C GLU A 141 12.96 -23.90 -1.21
N SER A 142 12.32 -22.75 -1.40
CA SER A 142 13.02 -21.46 -1.56
C SER A 142 13.76 -21.06 -0.29
N ILE A 143 13.15 -21.26 0.89
CA ILE A 143 13.81 -20.95 2.17
C ILE A 143 15.09 -21.76 2.34
N LYS A 144 15.07 -23.08 2.12
CA LYS A 144 16.28 -23.93 2.21
C LYS A 144 17.42 -23.44 1.31
N LYS A 145 17.08 -22.95 0.10
CA LYS A 145 18.08 -22.39 -0.83
C LYS A 145 18.68 -21.09 -0.29
N ILE A 146 17.85 -20.23 0.27
CA ILE A 146 18.27 -18.96 0.88
C ILE A 146 19.15 -19.22 2.11
N GLU A 147 18.77 -20.15 3.00
CA GLU A 147 19.58 -20.52 4.17
C GLU A 147 20.95 -21.06 3.78
N LYS A 148 20.99 -21.95 2.79
CA LYS A 148 22.26 -22.49 2.27
C LYS A 148 23.15 -21.37 1.71
N TRP A 149 22.57 -20.38 1.05
CA TRP A 149 23.31 -19.21 0.57
C TRP A 149 23.81 -18.35 1.75
N HIS A 150 22.98 -18.09 2.75
CA HIS A 150 23.33 -17.25 3.91
C HIS A 150 24.46 -17.86 4.75
N GLN A 151 24.51 -19.19 4.88
CA GLN A 151 25.60 -19.92 5.56
C GLN A 151 26.96 -19.83 4.85
N GLN A 152 27.03 -19.34 3.61
CA GLN A 152 28.26 -19.22 2.82
C GLN A 152 28.92 -17.84 2.90
N ILE A 153 28.33 -16.91 3.64
CA ILE A 153 28.74 -15.50 3.76
C ILE A 153 29.30 -15.26 5.15
#